data_AF-A0A924JWZ4-F1
#
_entry.id   AF-A0A924JWZ4-F1
#
_cell.length_a   1.000
_cell.length_b   1.000
_cell.length_c   1.000
_cell.angle_alpha   90.00
_cell.angle_beta   90.00
_cell.angle_gamma   90.00
#
_symmetry.space_group_name_H-M   'P 1'
#
loop_
_entity.id
_entity.type
_entity.pdbx_description
1 polymer ?
#
loop_
_entity_poly.entity_id
_entity_poly.type
_entity_poly.pdbx_seq_one_letter_code
_entity_poly.pdbx_strand_id
1 'polypeptide(L)'
;MGSITAYETARGKRYRVRFRKPDHSQTDKRGFRTKRDAELFLASTEVKMAIGEFIDATASRITIETLGVPWVKAQSHLKPSSFAVIEVAWRVHVQPKWGSRVLGEIRHSEVQKWVSELSA
;
A
#
# COMPACT_ATOMS: atom_id res chain seq x y z
N MET A 1 17.13 -7.95 3.31
CA MET A 1 17.58 -8.80 4.42
C MET A 1 16.75 -8.54 5.65
N GLY A 2 15.74 -9.38 5.88
CA GLY A 2 15.04 -9.47 7.15
C GLY A 2 15.75 -10.41 8.15
N SER A 3 15.34 -10.37 9.41
CA SER A 3 15.80 -11.28 10.46
C SER A 3 14.65 -12.02 11.11
N ILE A 4 14.90 -13.25 11.56
CA ILE A 4 13.93 -14.10 12.24
C ILE A 4 14.43 -14.34 13.66
N THR A 5 13.60 -14.00 14.64
CA THR A 5 13.91 -14.13 16.07
C THR A 5 12.85 -14.98 16.75
N ALA A 6 13.28 -15.92 17.59
CA ALA A 6 12.37 -16.68 18.44
C ALA A 6 12.09 -15.92 19.73
N TYR A 7 10.88 -16.05 20.26
CA TYR A 7 10.49 -15.50 21.55
C TYR A 7 9.50 -16.44 22.26
N GLU A 8 9.51 -16.43 23.59
CA GLU A 8 8.62 -17.25 24.40
C GLU A 8 7.28 -16.56 24.65
N THR A 9 6.21 -17.35 24.75
CA THR A 9 4.88 -16.90 25.15
C THR A 9 4.30 -17.89 26.16
N ALA A 10 3.25 -17.49 26.89
CA ALA A 10 2.55 -18.39 27.82
C ALA A 10 2.02 -19.68 27.15
N ARG A 11 1.90 -19.71 25.81
CA ARG A 11 1.45 -20.86 25.01
C ARG A 11 2.61 -21.53 24.23
N GLY A 12 3.86 -21.27 24.61
CA GLY A 12 5.07 -21.83 24.01
C GLY A 12 5.80 -20.90 23.03
N LYS A 13 6.88 -21.43 22.44
CA LYS A 13 7.80 -20.71 21.54
C LYS A 13 7.11 -20.23 20.28
N ARG A 14 7.37 -18.97 19.91
CA ARG A 14 6.89 -18.32 18.68
C ARG A 14 8.04 -17.65 17.94
N TYR A 15 7.81 -17.38 16.66
CA TYR A 15 8.78 -16.70 15.81
C TYR A 15 8.25 -15.32 15.38
N ARG A 16 9.18 -14.37 15.25
CA ARG A 16 8.98 -13.00 14.76
C ARG A 16 9.89 -12.77 13.57
N VAL A 17 9.35 -12.22 12.50
CA VAL A 17 10.09 -11.76 11.33
C VAL A 17 10.18 -10.25 11.39
N ARG A 18 11.38 -9.68 11.30
CA ARG A 18 11.64 -8.25 11.13
C ARG A 18 12.18 -8.01 9.74
N PHE A 19 11.65 -7.03 9.02
CA PHE A 19 12.11 -6.68 7.68
C PHE A 19 12.00 -5.17 7.45
N ARG A 20 12.69 -4.66 6.43
CA ARG A 20 12.58 -3.26 6.01
C ARG A 20 11.66 -3.18 4.81
N LYS A 21 10.79 -2.17 4.81
CA LYS A 21 9.94 -1.82 3.68
C LYS A 21 10.72 -1.00 2.64
N PRO A 22 10.18 -0.83 1.42
CA PRO A 22 10.80 0.02 0.39
C PRO A 22 11.02 1.48 0.81
N ASP A 23 10.20 2.00 1.73
CA ASP A 23 10.35 3.34 2.33
C ASP A 23 11.47 3.43 3.39
N HIS A 24 12.33 2.41 3.49
CA HIS A 24 13.36 2.21 4.50
C HIS A 24 12.86 2.07 5.96
N SER A 25 11.55 2.09 6.20
CA SER A 25 10.99 1.86 7.54
C SER A 25 11.14 0.40 7.95
N GLN A 26 11.38 0.17 9.24
CA GLN A 26 11.44 -1.18 9.79
C GLN A 26 10.04 -1.62 10.24
N THR A 27 9.65 -2.83 9.87
CA THR A 27 8.42 -3.46 10.32
C THR A 27 8.66 -4.87 10.81
N ASP A 28 7.67 -5.44 11.50
CA ASP A 28 7.74 -6.79 11.99
C ASP A 28 6.39 -7.49 11.99
N LYS A 29 6.44 -8.81 11.80
CA LYS A 29 5.29 -9.71 11.93
C LYS A 29 5.61 -10.78 12.95
N ARG A 30 4.72 -10.96 13.92
CA ARG A 30 4.89 -11.88 15.06
C ARG A 30 3.84 -13.00 15.00
N GLY A 31 4.13 -14.10 15.69
CA GLY A 31 3.11 -15.11 16.04
C GLY A 31 3.21 -16.41 15.25
N PHE A 32 4.20 -16.54 14.38
CA PHE A 32 4.50 -17.77 13.67
C PHE A 32 4.76 -18.92 14.64
N ARG A 33 4.16 -20.09 14.38
CA ARG A 33 4.30 -21.28 15.22
C ARG A 33 5.62 -22.00 14.95
N THR A 34 6.06 -22.04 13.69
CA THR A 34 7.32 -22.67 13.29
C THR A 34 8.29 -21.68 12.68
N LYS A 35 9.59 -22.01 12.71
CA LYS A 35 10.63 -21.23 12.03
C LYS A 35 10.42 -21.24 10.51
N ARG A 36 9.99 -22.37 9.96
CA ARG A 36 9.70 -22.56 8.53
C ARG A 36 8.59 -21.62 8.04
N ASP A 37 7.52 -21.44 8.81
CA ASP A 37 6.45 -20.49 8.44
C ASP A 37 6.96 -19.05 8.40
N ALA A 38 7.85 -18.70 9.33
CA ALA A 38 8.49 -17.38 9.37
C ALA A 38 9.44 -17.15 8.19
N GLU A 39 10.22 -18.18 7.81
CA GLU A 39 11.12 -18.16 6.64
C GLU A 39 10.34 -18.02 5.33
N LEU A 40 9.28 -18.81 5.14
CA LEU A 40 8.41 -18.72 3.96
C LEU A 40 7.74 -17.34 3.85
N PHE A 41 7.26 -16.79 4.97
CA PHE A 41 6.68 -15.45 4.98
C PHE A 41 7.71 -14.40 4.54
N LEU A 42 8.92 -14.44 5.12
CA LEU A 42 9.99 -13.51 4.77
C LEU A 42 10.35 -13.60 3.28
N ALA A 43 10.57 -14.82 2.76
CA ALA A 43 10.89 -15.04 1.36
C ALA A 43 9.78 -14.51 0.42
N SER A 44 8.51 -14.80 0.71
CA SER A 44 7.40 -14.29 -0.11
C SER A 44 7.31 -12.76 -0.09
N THR A 45 7.67 -12.14 1.04
CA THR A 45 7.65 -10.69 1.21
C THR A 45 8.81 -10.05 0.45
N GLU A 46 9.99 -10.66 0.49
CA GLU A 46 11.17 -10.20 -0.28
C GLU A 46 10.91 -10.32 -1.78
N VAL A 47 10.29 -11.40 -2.26
CA VAL A 47 9.88 -11.53 -3.67
C VAL A 47 8.90 -10.44 -4.05
N LYS A 48 7.84 -10.20 -3.26
CA LYS A 48 6.87 -9.12 -3.51
C LYS A 48 7.52 -7.74 -3.57
N MET A 49 8.52 -7.48 -2.70
CA MET A 49 9.28 -6.23 -2.75
C MET A 49 10.12 -6.13 -4.01
N ALA A 50 10.77 -7.22 -4.44
CA ALA A 50 11.61 -7.24 -5.63
C ALA A 50 10.82 -6.99 -6.93
N ILE A 51 9.60 -7.52 -7.03
CA ILE A 51 8.73 -7.33 -8.20
C ILE A 51 7.86 -6.07 -8.12
N GLY A 52 8.00 -5.26 -7.07
CA GLY A 52 7.23 -4.02 -6.87
C GLY A 52 5.77 -4.21 -6.43
N GLU A 53 5.35 -5.44 -6.11
CA GLU A 53 3.98 -5.77 -5.64
C GLU A 53 3.83 -5.68 -4.11
N PHE A 54 4.86 -5.22 -3.40
CA PHE A 54 4.77 -5.10 -1.95
C PHE A 54 3.86 -3.95 -1.55
N ILE A 55 2.68 -4.32 -1.06
CA ILE A 55 1.73 -3.40 -0.44
C ILE A 55 1.93 -3.46 1.08
N ASP A 56 2.40 -2.36 1.69
CA ASP A 56 2.42 -2.24 3.15
C ASP A 56 0.98 -2.22 3.67
N ALA A 57 0.62 -3.21 4.49
CA ALA A 57 -0.71 -3.34 5.08
C ALA A 57 -1.15 -2.14 5.95
N THR A 58 -0.19 -1.31 6.38
CA THR A 58 -0.45 -0.07 7.14
C THR A 58 -0.72 1.08 6.17
N ALA A 59 0.15 1.26 5.18
CA ALA A 59 -0.05 2.22 4.10
C ALA A 59 -1.30 1.90 3.26
N SER A 60 -1.69 0.63 3.18
CA SER A 60 -2.87 0.19 2.47
C SER A 60 -4.18 0.60 3.15
N ARG A 61 -4.15 1.09 4.41
CA ARG A 61 -5.32 1.54 5.16
C ARG A 61 -5.64 3.03 4.96
N ILE A 62 -4.76 3.75 4.30
CA ILE A 62 -4.98 5.17 4.01
C ILE A 62 -6.07 5.32 2.94
N THR A 63 -6.90 6.34 3.07
CA THR A 63 -7.90 6.64 2.04
C THR A 63 -7.25 7.38 0.88
N ILE A 64 -7.85 7.25 -0.31
CA ILE A 64 -7.39 7.98 -1.49
C ILE A 64 -7.46 9.49 -1.28
N GLU A 65 -8.46 10.00 -0.57
CA GLU A 65 -8.56 11.43 -0.27
C GLU A 65 -7.35 11.95 0.52
N THR A 66 -6.90 11.19 1.53
CA THR A 66 -5.75 11.57 2.36
C THR A 66 -4.46 11.66 1.55
N LEU A 67 -4.29 10.81 0.52
CA LEU A 67 -3.13 10.83 -0.37
C LEU A 67 -3.27 11.85 -1.52
N GLY A 68 -4.47 11.98 -2.08
CA GLY A 68 -4.68 12.72 -3.31
C GLY A 68 -4.70 14.24 -3.12
N VAL A 69 -5.22 14.74 -1.99
CA VAL A 69 -5.19 16.18 -1.69
C VAL A 69 -3.75 16.75 -1.68
N PRO A 70 -2.78 16.17 -0.95
CA PRO A 70 -1.40 16.65 -1.01
C PRO A 70 -0.75 16.39 -2.37
N TRP A 71 -1.11 15.31 -3.07
CA TRP A 71 -0.58 15.01 -4.41
C TRP A 71 -1.00 16.06 -5.44
N VAL A 72 -2.28 16.47 -5.47
CA VAL A 72 -2.76 17.54 -6.35
C VAL A 72 -2.05 18.84 -6.02
N LYS A 73 -1.94 19.20 -4.73
CA LYS A 73 -1.22 20.43 -4.31
C LYS A 73 0.26 20.43 -4.71
N ALA A 74 0.90 19.26 -4.75
CA ALA A 74 2.29 19.12 -5.19
C ALA A 74 2.49 19.33 -6.71
N GLN A 75 1.41 19.34 -7.51
CA GLN A 75 1.47 19.64 -8.94
C GLN A 75 1.67 21.14 -9.27
N SER A 76 2.11 21.94 -8.29
CA SER A 76 2.34 23.39 -8.43
C SER A 76 3.41 23.78 -9.45
N HIS A 77 4.23 22.83 -9.91
CA HIS A 77 5.24 23.04 -10.95
C HIS A 77 4.66 23.11 -12.37
N LEU A 78 3.37 22.74 -12.55
CA LEU A 78 2.71 22.78 -13.84
C LEU A 78 2.24 24.19 -14.20
N LYS A 79 2.09 24.44 -15.51
CA LYS A 79 1.42 25.65 -15.99
C LYS A 79 -0.01 25.69 -15.44
N PRO A 80 -0.58 26.88 -15.14
CA PRO A 80 -1.91 27.00 -14.54
C PRO A 80 -3.01 26.25 -15.30
N SER A 81 -2.96 26.24 -16.63
CA SER A 81 -3.93 25.51 -17.47
C SER A 81 -3.87 23.99 -17.28
N SER A 82 -2.67 23.41 -17.20
CA SER A 82 -2.48 21.97 -16.96
C SER A 82 -2.86 21.58 -15.53
N PHE A 83 -2.53 22.43 -14.55
CA PHE A 83 -2.93 22.22 -13.16
C PHE A 83 -4.46 22.20 -13.03
N ALA A 84 -5.17 23.15 -13.65
CA ALA A 84 -6.63 23.21 -13.60
C ALA A 84 -7.30 21.94 -14.15
N VAL A 85 -6.76 21.34 -15.21
CA VAL A 85 -7.27 20.07 -15.75
C VAL A 85 -7.13 18.93 -14.73
N ILE A 86 -5.97 18.84 -14.05
CA ILE A 86 -5.75 17.82 -13.02
C ILE A 86 -6.66 18.04 -11.81
N GLU A 87 -6.79 19.28 -11.35
CA GLU A 87 -7.66 19.64 -10.23
C GLU A 87 -9.12 19.30 -10.54
N VAL A 88 -9.60 19.64 -11.74
CA VAL A 88 -10.97 19.32 -12.18
C VAL A 88 -11.16 17.81 -12.27
N ALA A 89 -10.22 17.08 -12.89
CA ALA A 89 -10.30 15.62 -12.99
C ALA A 89 -10.36 14.96 -11.61
N TRP A 90 -9.54 15.45 -10.66
CA TRP A 90 -9.56 15.01 -9.28
C TRP A 90 -10.93 15.27 -8.62
N ARG A 91 -11.40 16.52 -8.65
CA ARG A 91 -12.63 16.95 -7.96
C ARG A 91 -13.90 16.32 -8.53
N VAL A 92 -13.98 16.17 -9.86
CA VAL A 92 -15.20 15.73 -10.55
C VAL A 92 -15.28 14.22 -10.65
N HIS A 93 -14.16 13.53 -10.90
CA HIS A 93 -14.18 12.10 -11.19
C HIS A 93 -13.56 11.26 -10.07
N VAL A 94 -12.37 11.63 -9.59
CA VAL A 94 -11.61 10.77 -8.67
C VAL A 94 -12.15 10.84 -7.23
N GLN A 95 -12.26 12.04 -6.66
CA GLN A 95 -12.66 12.24 -5.27
C GLN A 95 -14.06 11.66 -4.98
N PRO A 96 -15.11 11.89 -5.82
CA PRO A 96 -16.44 11.38 -5.50
C PRO A 96 -16.54 9.86 -5.54
N LYS A 97 -15.78 9.20 -6.43
CA LYS A 97 -15.82 7.74 -6.60
C LYS A 97 -14.92 7.01 -5.60
N TRP A 98 -13.75 7.57 -5.32
CA TRP A 98 -12.66 6.87 -4.67
C TRP A 98 -12.21 7.50 -3.35
N GLY A 99 -12.58 8.75 -3.05
CA GLY A 99 -12.03 9.51 -1.92
C GLY A 99 -12.11 8.79 -0.56
N SER A 100 -13.26 8.21 -0.25
CA SER A 100 -13.49 7.46 1.01
C SER A 100 -12.96 6.03 0.99
N ARG A 101 -12.54 5.53 -0.17
CA ARG A 101 -12.05 4.16 -0.33
C ARG A 101 -10.61 4.05 0.15
N VAL A 102 -10.35 2.94 0.81
CA VAL A 102 -9.03 2.58 1.32
C VAL A 102 -8.17 2.06 0.17
N LEU A 103 -6.93 2.54 0.05
CA LEU A 103 -6.04 2.25 -1.09
C LEU A 103 -5.87 0.73 -1.32
N GLY A 104 -5.73 -0.04 -0.24
CA GLY A 104 -5.54 -1.50 -0.30
C GLY A 104 -6.75 -2.31 -0.71
N GLU A 105 -7.95 -1.71 -0.71
CA GLU A 105 -9.19 -2.40 -1.10
C GLU A 105 -9.47 -2.28 -2.59
N ILE A 106 -8.78 -1.37 -3.28
CA ILE A 106 -9.06 -1.04 -4.68
C ILE A 106 -8.38 -2.05 -5.58
N ARG A 107 -9.19 -2.73 -6.39
CA ARG A 107 -8.71 -3.70 -7.36
C ARG A 107 -8.51 -3.04 -8.71
N HIS A 108 -7.50 -3.49 -9.44
CA HIS A 108 -7.24 -3.07 -10.81
C HIS A 108 -8.49 -3.22 -11.71
N SER A 109 -9.23 -4.31 -11.56
CA SER A 109 -10.46 -4.56 -12.33
C SER A 109 -11.55 -3.51 -12.08
N GLU A 110 -11.66 -2.98 -10.87
CA GLU A 110 -12.63 -1.93 -10.55
C GLU A 110 -12.22 -0.60 -11.17
N VAL A 111 -10.93 -0.28 -11.17
CA VAL A 111 -10.39 0.92 -11.83
C VAL A 111 -10.62 0.83 -13.33
N GLN A 112 -10.31 -0.31 -13.95
CA GLN A 112 -10.53 -0.52 -15.38
C GLN A 112 -12.01 -0.37 -15.76
N LYS A 113 -12.92 -0.98 -14.99
CA LYS A 113 -14.37 -0.83 -15.21
C LYS A 113 -14.80 0.64 -15.14
N TRP A 114 -14.33 1.37 -14.13
CA TRP A 114 -14.65 2.78 -13.97
C TRP A 114 -14.13 3.66 -15.11
N VAL A 115 -12.91 3.41 -15.60
CA VAL A 115 -12.36 4.13 -16.76
C VAL A 115 -13.19 3.86 -18.01
N SER A 116 -13.66 2.62 -18.21
CA SER A 116 -14.56 2.30 -19.32
C SER A 116 -15.90 3.03 -19.20
N GLU A 117 -16.47 3.15 -18.00
CA GLU A 117 -17.72 3.89 -17.75
C GLU A 117 -17.57 5.41 -18.01
N LEU A 118 -16.38 5.99 -17.80
CA LEU A 118 -16.10 7.40 -18.08
C LEU A 118 -15.85 7.72 -19.56
N SER A 119 -15.49 6.71 -20.35
CA SER A 119 -15.16 6.85 -21.77
C SER A 119 -16.32 6.48 -22.71
N ALA A 120 -17.43 6.01 -22.14
CA ALA A 120 -18.67 5.67 -22.84
C ALA A 120 -19.60 6.89 -22.91
#